data_AF-A0AAW2NT38-F1
#
_entry.id   AF-A0AAW2NT38-F1
#
_cell.length_a   1.000
_cell.length_b   1.000
_cell.length_c   1.000
_cell.angle_alpha   90.00
_cell.angle_beta   90.00
_cell.angle_gamma   90.00
#
_symmetry.space_group_name_H-M   'P 1'
#
loop_
_entity.id
_entity.type
_entity.pdbx_description
1 polymer ?
#
loop_
_entity_poly.entity_id
_entity_poly.type
_entity_poly.pdbx_seq_one_letter_code
_entity_poly.pdbx_strand_id
1 'polypeptide(L)'
;MQEFTYKKGDWLVFGSETSGLPPEALLDCKSKLLGGGTIRIPMVETYVRCLNLSVSVGIALYEASRQLNYEQLQNPSEPCINSETPFLTEDIFA
;
A
#
# COMPACT_ATOMS: atom_id res chain seq x y z
N MET A 1 -10.15 17.13 -5.45
CA MET A 1 -9.41 15.89 -5.12
C MET A 1 -8.44 16.23 -4.02
N GLN A 2 -8.42 15.47 -2.93
CA GLN A 2 -7.44 15.66 -1.87
C GLN A 2 -6.12 15.05 -2.34
N GLU A 3 -5.07 15.86 -2.44
CA GLU A 3 -3.75 15.40 -2.85
C GLU A 3 -3.10 14.72 -1.64
N PHE A 4 -2.88 13.40 -1.74
CA PHE A 4 -2.24 12.65 -0.67
C PHE A 4 -0.72 12.77 -0.79
N THR A 5 -0.04 13.07 0.33
CA THR A 5 1.42 13.18 0.38
C THR A 5 2.01 11.88 0.92
N TYR A 6 2.69 11.12 0.06
CA TYR A 6 3.39 9.90 0.45
C TYR A 6 4.66 10.24 1.24
N LYS A 7 4.98 9.39 2.22
CA LYS A 7 6.19 9.47 3.05
C LYS A 7 6.99 8.18 2.95
N LYS A 8 8.29 8.29 3.22
CA LYS A 8 9.17 7.12 3.31
C LYS A 8 8.72 6.24 4.47
N GLY A 9 8.59 4.94 4.21
CA GLY A 9 8.08 3.96 5.19
C GLY A 9 6.56 3.76 5.15
N ASP A 10 5.84 4.47 4.27
CA ASP A 10 4.42 4.22 4.05
C ASP A 10 4.19 2.87 3.38
N TRP A 11 3.05 2.25 3.71
CA TRP A 11 2.62 0.98 3.17
C TRP A 11 1.43 1.21 2.23
N LEU A 12 1.54 0.68 1.01
CA LEU A 12 0.44 0.68 0.05
C LEU A 12 -0.29 -0.66 0.14
N VAL A 13 -1.51 -0.64 0.67
CA VAL A 13 -2.33 -1.83 0.84
C VAL A 13 -3.36 -1.91 -0.28
N PHE A 14 -3.38 -3.03 -0.99
CA PHE A 14 -4.34 -3.29 -2.06
C PHE A 14 -5.21 -4.49 -1.74
N GLY A 15 -6.47 -4.38 -2.13
CA GLY A 15 -7.41 -5.48 -2.03
C GLY A 15 -7.33 -6.44 -3.22
N SER A 16 -8.12 -7.51 -3.15
CA SER A 16 -8.27 -8.45 -4.28
C SER A 16 -8.91 -7.79 -5.49
N GLU A 17 -8.64 -8.29 -6.70
CA GLU A 17 -9.22 -7.74 -7.94
C GLU A 17 -10.75 -7.86 -7.98
N THR A 18 -11.31 -8.92 -7.38
CA THR A 18 -12.75 -9.19 -7.39
C THR A 18 -13.50 -8.46 -6.29
N SER A 19 -12.91 -8.35 -5.10
CA SER A 19 -13.64 -7.94 -3.89
C SER A 19 -13.07 -6.68 -3.25
N GLY A 20 -11.92 -6.18 -3.72
CA GLY A 20 -11.26 -5.02 -3.14
C GLY A 20 -10.79 -5.29 -1.71
N LEU A 21 -10.66 -4.20 -0.93
CA LEU A 21 -10.33 -4.27 0.49
C LEU A 21 -11.58 -4.60 1.31
N PRO A 22 -11.47 -5.43 2.35
CA PRO A 22 -12.59 -5.71 3.23
C PRO A 22 -13.07 -4.41 3.92
N PRO A 23 -14.37 -4.26 4.20
CA PRO A 23 -14.93 -3.06 4.82
C PRO A 23 -14.24 -2.66 6.13
N GLU A 24 -13.82 -3.65 6.91
CA GLU A 24 -13.11 -3.47 8.18
C GLU A 24 -11.77 -2.76 7.96
N ALA A 25 -10.97 -3.22 6.98
CA ALA A 25 -9.71 -2.57 6.62
C ALA A 25 -9.93 -1.15 6.08
N LEU A 26 -11.00 -0.92 5.32
CA LEU A 26 -11.34 0.43 4.86
C LEU A 26 -11.72 1.37 6.01
N LEU A 27 -12.38 0.86 7.05
CA LEU A 27 -12.70 1.64 8.25
C LEU A 27 -11.42 1.94 9.07
N ASP A 28 -10.55 0.95 9.23
CA ASP A 28 -9.26 1.12 9.91
C ASP A 28 -8.36 2.12 9.19
N CYS A 29 -8.27 2.05 7.85
CA CYS A 29 -7.52 3.01 7.05
C CYS A 29 -8.10 4.44 7.08
N LYS A 30 -9.39 4.60 7.39
CA LYS A 30 -10.02 5.92 7.58
C LYS A 30 -9.84 6.46 9.00
N SER A 31 -9.61 5.59 9.98
CA SER A 31 -9.34 6.00 11.35
C SER A 31 -7.95 6.62 11.46
N LYS A 32 -7.86 7.86 11.93
CA LYS A 32 -6.59 8.59 12.11
C LYS A 32 -5.58 7.89 13.04
N LEU A 33 -6.03 6.89 13.80
CA LEU A 33 -5.23 6.11 14.75
C LEU A 33 -4.40 5.00 14.09
N LEU A 34 -4.88 4.44 12.97
CA LEU A 34 -4.24 3.30 12.28
C LEU A 34 -3.96 3.58 10.80
N GLY A 35 -4.63 4.57 10.21
CA GLY A 35 -4.68 4.78 8.78
C GLY A 35 -4.03 6.06 8.28
N GLY A 36 -3.36 5.95 7.13
CA GLY A 36 -2.93 7.09 6.31
C GLY A 36 -4.05 7.67 5.44
N GLY A 37 -5.26 7.13 5.46
CA GLY A 37 -6.35 7.54 4.56
C GLY A 37 -6.58 6.54 3.42
N THR A 38 -7.53 6.87 2.54
CA THR A 38 -7.88 6.02 1.38
C THR A 38 -7.73 6.83 0.10
N ILE A 39 -7.01 6.27 -0.87
CA ILE A 39 -6.74 6.91 -2.17
C ILE A 39 -7.48 6.13 -3.25
N ARG A 40 -7.99 6.84 -4.27
CA ARG A 40 -8.63 6.24 -5.44
C ARG A 40 -8.02 6.81 -6.71
N ILE A 41 -7.72 5.94 -7.67
CA ILE A 41 -7.33 6.33 -9.03
C ILE A 41 -8.57 6.90 -9.74
N PRO A 42 -8.54 8.15 -10.23
CA PRO A 42 -9.64 8.71 -11.01
C PRO A 42 -9.88 7.86 -12.27
N MET A 43 -11.13 7.47 -12.51
CA MET A 43 -11.54 6.73 -13.70
C MET A 43 -12.76 7.39 -14.33
N VAL A 44 -12.80 7.42 -15.67
CA VAL A 44 -14.00 7.84 -16.41
C VAL A 44 -14.89 6.60 -16.56
N GLU A 45 -16.06 6.61 -15.91
CA GLU A 45 -16.93 5.44 -15.73
C GLU A 45 -17.78 5.09 -16.98
N THR A 46 -17.41 5.57 -18.17
CA THR A 46 -18.22 5.38 -19.39
C THR A 46 -18.07 4.01 -20.04
N TYR A 47 -16.90 3.37 -19.95
CA TYR A 47 -16.64 2.08 -20.62
C TYR A 47 -15.88 1.05 -19.77
N VAL A 48 -15.24 1.46 -18.68
CA VAL A 48 -14.36 0.61 -17.87
C VAL A 48 -14.80 0.66 -16.41
N ARG A 49 -15.07 -0.51 -15.82
CA ARG A 49 -15.57 -0.64 -14.43
C ARG A 49 -14.46 -0.60 -13.38
N CYS A 50 -13.28 -1.08 -13.73
CA CYS A 50 -12.11 -1.10 -12.86
C CYS A 50 -10.83 -1.25 -13.70
N LEU A 51 -9.71 -0.76 -13.16
CA LEU A 51 -8.39 -1.12 -13.66
C LEU A 51 -8.03 -2.50 -13.11
N ASN A 52 -7.20 -3.23 -13.86
CA ASN A 52 -6.57 -4.43 -13.34
C ASN A 52 -5.72 -4.09 -12.10
N LEU A 53 -5.61 -5.04 -11.16
CA LEU A 53 -4.88 -4.84 -9.92
C LEU A 53 -3.41 -4.48 -10.16
N SER A 54 -2.72 -5.16 -11.09
CA SER A 54 -1.31 -4.88 -11.38
C SER A 54 -1.09 -3.45 -11.92
N VAL A 55 -2.00 -2.97 -12.77
CA VAL A 55 -1.97 -1.61 -13.30
C VAL A 55 -2.21 -0.60 -12.18
N SER A 56 -3.15 -0.88 -11.29
CA SER A 56 -3.46 -0.04 -10.14
C SER A 56 -2.28 0.08 -9.18
N VAL A 57 -1.62 -1.05 -8.88
CA VAL A 57 -0.39 -1.09 -8.07
C VAL A 57 0.72 -0.28 -8.73
N GLY A 58 0.93 -0.47 -10.04
CA GLY A 58 1.93 0.28 -10.79
C GLY A 58 1.71 1.79 -10.73
N ILE A 59 0.48 2.25 -10.98
CA ILE A 59 0.14 3.69 -10.92
C ILE A 59 0.43 4.26 -9.53
N ALA A 60 -0.02 3.59 -8.46
CA ALA A 60 0.18 4.05 -7.10
C ALA A 60 1.68 4.06 -6.71
N LEU A 61 2.42 3.00 -7.07
CA LEU A 61 3.85 2.90 -6.79
C LEU A 61 4.65 4.00 -7.50
N TYR A 62 4.35 4.27 -8.76
CA TYR A 62 5.05 5.32 -9.51
C TYR A 62 4.69 6.71 -9.02
N GLU A 63 3.44 6.97 -8.62
CA GLU A 63 3.08 8.26 -8.03
C GLU A 63 3.75 8.47 -6.67
N ALA A 64 3.78 7.44 -5.81
CA ALA A 64 4.53 7.50 -4.55
C ALA A 64 6.03 7.72 -4.79
N SER A 65 6.60 6.98 -5.74
CA SER A 65 8.01 7.14 -6.12
C SER A 65 8.31 8.53 -6.65
N ARG A 66 7.42 9.11 -7.47
CA ARG A 66 7.55 10.47 -8.01
C ARG A 66 7.56 11.51 -6.88
N GLN A 67 6.67 11.39 -5.90
CA GLN A 67 6.65 12.30 -4.75
C GLN A 67 7.89 12.15 -3.85
N LEU A 68 8.42 10.93 -3.74
CA LEU A 68 9.64 10.60 -3.00
C LEU A 68 10.92 10.74 -3.83
N ASN A 69 10.88 11.48 -4.95
CA ASN A 69 12.02 11.74 -5.84
C ASN A 69 12.79 10.48 -6.31
N TYR A 70 12.11 9.34 -6.38
CA TYR A 70 12.68 8.04 -6.74
C TYR A 70 13.88 7.62 -5.87
N GLU A 71 14.00 8.13 -4.64
CA GLU A 71 15.12 7.82 -3.72
C GLU A 71 15.30 6.31 -3.50
N GLN A 72 14.20 5.55 -3.53
CA GLN A 72 14.17 4.09 -3.43
C GLN A 72 14.82 3.36 -4.61
N LEU A 73 14.95 4.00 -5.78
CA LEU A 73 15.58 3.43 -6.98
C LEU A 73 17.05 3.85 -7.12
N GLN A 74 17.50 4.86 -6.37
CA GLN A 74 18.83 5.45 -6.51
C GLN A 74 19.89 4.84 -5.59
N ASN A 75 19.50 4.02 -4.61
CA ASN A 75 20.43 3.32 -3.73
C ASN A 75 20.24 1.80 -3.88
N PRO A 76 21.32 1.01 -4.06
CA PRO A 76 21.23 -0.41 -3.77
C PRO A 76 20.78 -0.52 -2.31
N SER A 77 19.65 -1.18 -2.09
CA SER A 77 19.13 -1.48 -0.76
C SER A 77 20.29 -1.93 0.13
N GLU A 78 20.53 -1.24 1.25
CA GLU A 78 21.28 -1.86 2.33
C GLU A 78 20.63 -3.23 2.57
N PRO A 79 21.40 -4.33 2.57
CA PRO A 79 20.83 -5.61 2.94
C PRO A 79 20.19 -5.41 4.32
N CYS A 80 18.97 -5.90 4.50
CA CYS A 80 18.35 -6.00 5.82
C CYS A 80 19.31 -6.80 6.71
N ILE A 81 20.19 -6.11 7.44
CA ILE A 81 21.00 -6.74 8.47
C ILE A 81 20.03 -7.07 9.58
N ASN A 82 19.65 -8.35 9.61
CA ASN A 82 19.15 -9.14 10.72
C ASN A 82 18.95 -8.36 12.02
N SER A 83 17.69 -8.01 12.31
CA SER A 83 17.18 -8.28 13.65
C SER A 83 16.25 -9.48 13.51
N GLU A 84 16.85 -10.66 13.53
CA GLU A 84 16.18 -11.87 13.99
C GLU A 84 15.69 -11.57 15.42
N THR A 85 14.48 -11.03 15.54
CA THR A 85 13.66 -11.40 16.68
C THR A 85 12.84 -12.59 16.20
N PRO A 86 13.07 -13.80 16.73
CA PRO A 86 12.37 -14.98 16.28
C PRO A 86 10.89 -14.76 16.57
N PHE A 87 10.08 -14.76 15.51
CA PHE A 87 8.64 -14.70 15.58
C PHE A 87 8.17 -16.01 16.21
N LEU A 88 8.12 -16.01 17.55
CA LEU A 88 7.48 -16.97 18.46
C LEU A 88 7.00 -18.26 17.78
N THR A 89 7.91 -19.24 17.69
CA THR A 89 7.62 -20.64 17.40
C THR A 89 7.41 -21.42 18.69
N GLU A 90 6.58 -20.93 19.61
CA GLU A 90 6.06 -21.73 20.71
C GLU A 90 4.55 -21.48 20.81
N ASP A 91 3.79 -22.57 21.01
CA ASP A 91 2.32 -22.66 21.16
C ASP A 91 1.52 -23.27 19.99
N ILE A 92 2.14 -24.14 19.20
CA ILE A 92 1.42 -25.21 18.48
C ILE A 92 1.84 -26.55 19.08
N PHE A 93 1.47 -26.81 20.34
CA PHE A 93 1.26 -28.13 20.96
C PHE A 93 1.01 -27.90 22.47
N ALA A 94 -0.22 -27.53 22.81
CA ALA A 94 -0.82 -27.73 24.12
C ALA A 94 -2.27 -28.16 23.91
#